data_AF-A0A2N2CNJ0-F1
#
_entry.id   AF-A0A2N2CNJ0-F1
#
_cell.length_a   1.000
_cell.length_b   1.000
_cell.length_c   1.000
_cell.angle_alpha   90.00
_cell.angle_beta   90.00
_cell.angle_gamma   90.00
#
_symmetry.space_group_name_H-M   'P 1'
#
loop_
_entity.id
_entity.type
_entity.pdbx_description
1 polymer ?
#
loop_
_entity_poly.entity_id
_entity_poly.type
_entity_poly.pdbx_seq_one_letter_code
_entity_poly.pdbx_strand_id
1 'polypeptide(L)'
;MNEKNINCPNITMRLETASVLVNKAIDAVTMNKIQKRNLIWLELTGCSGNIISLLDGADPDFKSLATQMVKIVYDNSLMAAEGEFAMEKLFNMLGKDYILAVEGAVSTKDGGLYNVIGRFKGESITAYRAIKELGEGAAYVIAVGTCASDGGISAARPNPSKCVGVQDLLNRKVIKLPGCPCHPDWFMGTLAYILLFGEPALDERARPLMFYSTLIHDCCPRHPFFEQGVFAEKLGDETCMFKLGCRGPVTRVDCPIRKWNDRVNWPIGDNSPCIGCAMFGFPDKMKPFISYNTT
;
A
#
# COMPACT_ATOMS: atom_id res chain seq x y z
N MET A 1 9.71 -18.07 27.95
CA MET A 1 11.09 -17.87 27.44
C MET A 1 11.54 -19.11 26.69
N ASN A 2 11.41 -19.08 25.36
CA ASN A 2 12.18 -19.91 24.45
C ASN A 2 12.06 -19.23 23.08
N GLU A 3 12.80 -18.15 22.90
CA GLU A 3 13.12 -17.61 21.58
C GLU A 3 13.96 -18.66 20.86
N LYS A 4 13.31 -19.66 20.27
CA LYS A 4 13.95 -20.38 19.18
C LYS A 4 14.09 -19.36 18.06
N ASN A 5 15.29 -18.79 17.94
CA ASN A 5 15.73 -18.04 16.78
C ASN A 5 15.38 -18.86 15.54
N ILE A 6 14.30 -18.50 14.87
CA ILE A 6 13.96 -19.01 13.54
C ILE A 6 14.92 -18.31 12.58
N ASN A 7 16.18 -18.73 12.61
CA ASN A 7 17.21 -18.28 11.70
C ASN A 7 17.03 -19.03 10.37
N CYS A 8 15.87 -18.82 9.72
CA CYS A 8 15.63 -19.32 8.37
C CYS A 8 16.17 -18.26 7.40
N PRO A 9 17.18 -18.56 6.57
CA PRO A 9 17.77 -17.59 5.64
C PRO A 9 16.73 -16.87 4.75
N ASN A 10 15.64 -17.55 4.41
CA ASN A 10 14.52 -16.98 3.65
C ASN A 10 13.73 -15.90 4.42
N ILE A 11 13.68 -15.95 5.75
CA ILE A 11 13.00 -14.95 6.58
C ILE A 11 13.86 -13.70 6.66
N THR A 12 15.15 -13.83 6.99
CA THR A 12 16.09 -12.70 7.03
C THR A 12 16.13 -11.96 5.70
N MET A 13 16.23 -12.68 4.59
CA MET A 13 16.20 -12.10 3.25
C MET A 13 14.91 -11.30 2.99
N ARG A 14 13.74 -11.80 3.42
CA ARG A 14 12.46 -11.08 3.28
C ARG A 14 12.40 -9.81 4.13
N LEU A 15 12.94 -9.85 5.35
CA LEU A 15 12.98 -8.69 6.26
C LEU A 15 13.83 -7.56 5.69
N GLU A 16 14.96 -7.90 5.08
CA GLU A 16 15.94 -6.95 4.54
C GLU A 16 15.66 -6.55 3.09
N THR A 17 14.73 -7.22 2.40
CA THR A 17 14.46 -6.98 0.97
C THR A 17 14.26 -5.50 0.65
N ALA A 18 13.46 -4.79 1.45
CA ALA A 18 13.18 -3.37 1.21
C ALA A 18 14.41 -2.48 1.50
N SER A 19 15.09 -2.66 2.63
CA SER A 19 16.26 -1.85 2.99
C SER A 19 17.41 -2.07 2.00
N VAL A 20 17.68 -3.32 1.60
CA VAL A 20 18.69 -3.65 0.59
C VAL A 20 18.38 -2.99 -0.76
N LEU A 21 17.12 -3.02 -1.21
CA LEU A 21 16.72 -2.38 -2.47
C LEU A 21 16.84 -0.86 -2.38
N VAL A 22 16.36 -0.25 -1.29
CA VAL A 22 16.41 1.20 -1.10
C VAL A 22 17.85 1.70 -1.03
N ASN A 23 18.71 1.05 -0.26
CA ASN A 23 20.13 1.42 -0.16
C ASN A 23 20.82 1.32 -1.52
N LYS A 24 20.58 0.25 -2.28
CA LYS A 24 21.09 0.13 -3.65
C LYS A 24 20.58 1.23 -4.58
N ALA A 25 19.31 1.62 -4.48
CA ALA A 25 18.74 2.69 -5.29
C ALA A 25 19.34 4.05 -4.93
N ILE A 26 19.50 4.34 -3.63
CA ILE A 26 20.15 5.56 -3.14
C ILE A 26 21.61 5.63 -3.59
N ASP A 27 22.36 4.53 -3.47
CA ASP A 27 23.76 4.47 -3.93
C ASP A 27 23.85 4.71 -5.44
N ALA A 28 22.96 4.09 -6.21
CA ALA A 28 22.93 4.26 -7.66
C ALA A 28 22.59 5.70 -8.06
N VAL A 29 21.67 6.37 -7.36
CA VAL A 29 21.35 7.80 -7.56
C VAL A 29 22.55 8.67 -7.18
N THR A 30 23.14 8.45 -6.00
CA THR A 30 24.24 9.25 -5.45
C THR A 30 25.51 9.14 -6.31
N MET A 31 25.78 7.96 -6.85
CA MET A 31 26.90 7.72 -7.78
C MET A 31 26.57 8.12 -9.24
N ASN A 32 25.42 8.75 -9.51
CA ASN A 32 24.95 9.12 -10.84
C ASN A 32 24.87 7.94 -11.84
N LYS A 33 24.65 6.70 -11.35
CA LYS A 33 24.41 5.52 -12.18
C LYS A 33 22.99 5.47 -12.73
N ILE A 34 22.04 6.05 -11.99
CA ILE A 34 20.64 6.25 -12.42
C ILE A 34 20.20 7.68 -12.12
N GLN A 35 19.24 8.19 -12.88
CA GLN A 35 18.66 9.51 -12.63
C GLN A 35 17.73 9.48 -11.42
N LYS A 36 17.83 10.50 -10.56
CA LYS A 36 16.85 10.78 -9.51
C LYS A 36 15.51 11.19 -10.12
N ARG A 37 14.55 10.26 -10.18
CA ARG A 37 13.25 10.48 -10.84
C ARG A 37 12.30 11.35 -10.03
N ASN A 38 11.37 12.00 -10.73
CA ASN A 38 10.28 12.73 -10.10
C ASN A 38 9.23 11.75 -9.54
N LEU A 39 8.76 12.02 -8.34
CA LEU A 39 7.65 11.32 -7.70
C LEU A 39 6.52 12.31 -7.45
N ILE A 40 5.31 11.92 -7.84
CA ILE A 40 4.06 12.58 -7.44
C ILE A 40 3.37 11.62 -6.48
N TRP A 41 3.10 12.07 -5.26
CA TRP A 41 2.19 11.40 -4.34
C TRP A 41 0.86 12.13 -4.38
N LEU A 42 -0.19 11.46 -4.84
CA LEU A 42 -1.50 12.06 -5.06
C LEU A 42 -2.55 11.39 -4.17
N GLU A 43 -3.10 12.15 -3.23
CA GLU A 43 -4.18 11.72 -2.36
C GLU A 43 -5.55 12.04 -2.98
N LEU A 44 -6.43 11.04 -3.00
CA LEU A 44 -7.77 11.11 -3.59
C LEU A 44 -8.84 10.84 -2.53
N THR A 45 -9.79 9.93 -2.81
CA THR A 45 -10.83 9.55 -1.84
C THR A 45 -10.24 8.53 -0.87
N GLY A 46 -9.50 9.03 0.12
CA GLY A 46 -8.78 8.23 1.12
C GLY A 46 -8.89 8.82 2.52
N CYS A 47 -7.96 8.42 3.39
CA CYS A 47 -7.88 8.85 4.79
C CYS A 47 -6.49 9.35 5.20
N SER A 48 -5.58 9.54 4.23
CA SER A 48 -4.16 9.85 4.45
C SER A 48 -3.40 8.80 5.29
N GLY A 49 -3.99 7.62 5.49
CA GLY A 49 -3.39 6.56 6.29
C GLY A 49 -2.16 5.93 5.64
N ASN A 50 -2.05 5.94 4.30
CA ASN A 50 -0.87 5.39 3.62
C ASN A 50 0.31 6.35 3.66
N ILE A 51 0.09 7.67 3.52
CA ILE A 51 1.17 8.65 3.72
C ILE A 51 1.65 8.65 5.18
N ILE A 52 0.75 8.55 6.16
CA ILE A 52 1.14 8.39 7.58
C ILE A 52 1.93 7.08 7.77
N SER A 53 1.45 5.97 7.20
CA SER A 53 2.17 4.70 7.28
C SER A 53 3.55 4.75 6.60
N LEU A 54 3.72 5.57 5.56
CA LEU A 54 5.01 5.79 4.92
C LEU A 54 5.95 6.60 5.83
N LEU A 55 5.43 7.59 6.56
CA LEU A 55 6.18 8.38 7.53
C LEU A 55 6.66 7.54 8.73
N ASP A 56 5.93 6.49 9.08
CA ASP A 56 6.30 5.53 10.14
C ASP A 56 7.42 4.55 9.74
N GLY A 57 7.94 4.62 8.50
CA GLY A 57 9.08 3.81 8.06
C GLY A 57 10.37 4.16 8.82
N ALA A 58 11.08 3.14 9.32
CA ALA A 58 12.28 3.29 10.14
C ALA A 58 13.58 2.93 9.38
N ASP A 59 13.67 1.73 8.82
CA ASP A 59 14.76 1.30 7.94
C ASP A 59 14.19 0.45 6.80
N PRO A 60 13.86 1.07 5.65
CA PRO A 60 14.21 2.44 5.24
C PRO A 60 13.25 3.54 5.74
N ASP A 61 13.74 4.79 5.86
CA ASP A 61 12.97 5.95 6.36
C ASP A 61 12.48 6.91 5.25
N PHE A 62 11.42 7.69 5.56
CA PHE A 62 10.87 8.69 4.66
C PHE A 62 11.89 9.81 4.32
N LYS A 63 12.76 10.17 5.26
CA LYS A 63 13.75 11.22 5.04
C LYS A 63 14.70 10.84 3.90
N SER A 64 15.20 9.62 3.88
CA SER A 64 16.10 9.12 2.84
C SER A 64 15.39 8.98 1.50
N LEU A 65 14.11 8.56 1.50
CA LEU A 65 13.27 8.61 0.31
C LEU A 65 13.24 10.02 -0.30
N ALA A 66 12.83 11.01 0.50
CA ALA A 66 12.59 12.37 0.04
C ALA A 66 13.88 13.12 -0.34
N THR A 67 14.97 12.88 0.39
CA THR A 67 16.23 13.63 0.23
C THR A 67 17.22 12.95 -0.71
N GLN A 68 17.20 11.63 -0.84
CA GLN A 68 18.24 10.88 -1.55
C GLN A 68 17.70 10.03 -2.71
N MET A 69 16.54 9.39 -2.57
CA MET A 69 16.07 8.41 -3.57
C MET A 69 15.27 9.02 -4.73
N VAL A 70 14.33 9.92 -4.45
CA VAL A 70 13.45 10.53 -5.48
C VAL A 70 13.30 12.03 -5.27
N LYS A 71 12.82 12.74 -6.29
CA LYS A 71 12.40 14.13 -6.18
C LYS A 71 10.89 14.19 -6.03
N ILE A 72 10.39 14.41 -4.81
CA ILE A 72 8.96 14.62 -4.57
C ILE A 72 8.57 15.98 -5.14
N VAL A 73 7.76 15.97 -6.20
CA VAL A 73 7.32 17.20 -6.91
C VAL A 73 6.02 17.73 -6.34
N TYR A 74 5.13 16.81 -5.95
CA TYR A 74 3.83 17.09 -5.39
C TYR A 74 3.47 16.03 -4.37
N ASP A 75 2.90 16.48 -3.25
CA ASP A 75 2.38 15.67 -2.16
C ASP A 75 1.31 16.51 -1.44
N ASN A 76 0.10 15.99 -1.29
CA ASN A 76 -1.01 16.74 -0.72
C ASN A 76 -0.78 17.19 0.73
N SER A 77 -0.01 16.42 1.51
CA SER A 77 0.09 16.58 2.97
C SER A 77 1.38 17.28 3.42
N LEU A 78 2.46 17.16 2.65
CA LEU A 78 3.82 17.48 3.12
C LEU A 78 4.50 18.60 2.31
N MET A 79 3.97 18.96 1.14
CA MET A 79 4.61 19.96 0.30
C MET A 79 4.39 21.38 0.82
N ALA A 80 5.40 22.25 0.67
CA ALA A 80 5.30 23.64 1.13
C ALA A 80 4.49 24.56 0.22
N ALA A 81 4.34 24.21 -1.07
CA ALA A 81 3.55 25.02 -2.00
C ALA A 81 2.07 24.67 -1.85
N GLU A 82 1.20 25.66 -1.93
CA GLU A 82 -0.24 25.51 -1.70
C GLU A 82 -1.06 26.12 -2.84
N GLY A 83 -2.37 25.85 -2.83
CA GLY A 83 -3.32 26.41 -3.78
C GLY A 83 -2.91 26.20 -5.24
N GLU A 84 -3.02 27.25 -6.04
CA GLU A 84 -2.74 27.20 -7.48
C GLU A 84 -1.26 26.90 -7.79
N PHE A 85 -0.32 27.36 -6.96
CA PHE A 85 1.11 27.05 -7.12
C PHE A 85 1.41 25.56 -6.94
N ALA A 86 0.70 24.89 -6.02
CA ALA A 86 0.79 23.44 -5.89
C ALA A 86 0.26 22.73 -7.14
N MET A 87 -0.88 23.20 -7.66
CA MET A 87 -1.49 22.64 -8.86
C MET A 87 -0.64 22.87 -10.11
N GLU A 88 0.05 24.01 -10.22
CA GLU A 88 1.05 24.25 -11.26
C GLU A 88 2.17 23.21 -11.21
N LYS A 89 2.73 22.91 -10.02
CA LYS A 89 3.76 21.88 -9.87
C LYS A 89 3.25 20.50 -10.31
N LEU A 90 2.01 20.16 -9.98
CA LEU A 90 1.38 18.91 -10.37
C LEU A 90 1.24 18.80 -11.89
N PHE A 91 0.56 19.75 -12.53
CA PHE A 91 0.23 19.66 -13.96
C PHE A 91 1.42 19.99 -14.88
N ASN A 92 2.45 20.71 -14.40
CA ASN A 92 3.70 20.90 -15.13
C ASN A 92 4.51 19.61 -15.34
N MET A 93 4.09 18.49 -14.73
CA MET A 93 4.68 17.17 -14.96
C MET A 93 4.11 16.45 -16.18
N LEU A 94 2.97 16.88 -16.74
CA LEU A 94 2.47 16.31 -17.98
C LEU A 94 3.52 16.42 -19.10
N GLY A 95 3.77 15.31 -19.78
CA GLY A 95 4.81 15.22 -20.83
C GLY A 95 6.25 15.07 -20.32
N LYS A 96 6.47 14.94 -19.00
CA LYS A 96 7.79 14.67 -18.40
C LYS A 96 7.85 13.26 -17.79
N ASP A 97 9.04 12.79 -17.44
CA ASP A 97 9.21 11.53 -16.70
C ASP A 97 8.87 11.72 -15.20
N TYR A 98 7.91 10.94 -14.72
CA TYR A 98 7.55 10.85 -13.30
C TYR A 98 6.92 9.49 -12.97
N ILE A 99 7.04 9.11 -11.71
CA ILE A 99 6.27 8.02 -11.10
C ILE A 99 5.08 8.65 -10.39
N LEU A 100 3.89 8.09 -10.59
CA LEU A 100 2.66 8.51 -9.92
C LEU A 100 2.31 7.47 -8.85
N ALA A 101 2.48 7.83 -7.58
CA ALA A 101 1.93 7.09 -6.44
C ALA A 101 0.56 7.68 -6.09
N VAL A 102 -0.47 6.84 -6.07
CA VAL A 102 -1.85 7.25 -5.81
C VAL A 102 -2.34 6.61 -4.53
N GLU A 103 -2.79 7.43 -3.58
CA GLU A 103 -3.49 6.99 -2.39
C GLU A 103 -4.99 7.35 -2.50
N GLY A 104 -5.85 6.39 -2.13
CA GLY A 104 -7.31 6.60 -2.13
C GLY A 104 -8.00 6.18 -3.43
N ALA A 105 -9.30 5.94 -3.33
CA ALA A 105 -10.15 5.55 -4.45
C ALA A 105 -10.50 6.76 -5.32
N VAL A 106 -11.03 6.51 -6.52
CA VAL A 106 -11.49 7.56 -7.42
C VAL A 106 -13.00 7.58 -7.50
N SER A 107 -13.64 8.63 -6.99
CA SER A 107 -15.07 8.86 -7.18
C SER A 107 -15.36 9.20 -8.64
N THR A 108 -16.30 8.48 -9.27
CA THR A 108 -16.68 8.72 -10.68
C THR A 108 -18.05 9.39 -10.84
N LYS A 109 -18.88 9.39 -9.79
CA LYS A 109 -20.21 9.99 -9.85
C LYS A 109 -20.13 11.51 -10.04
N ASP A 110 -21.08 12.04 -10.82
CA ASP A 110 -21.23 13.47 -11.11
C ASP A 110 -19.93 14.12 -11.62
N GLY A 111 -19.22 13.42 -12.52
CA GLY A 111 -17.95 13.89 -13.07
C GLY A 111 -16.78 13.89 -12.06
N GLY A 112 -16.94 13.20 -10.93
CA GLY A 112 -15.96 13.12 -9.86
C GLY A 112 -16.06 14.23 -8.82
N LEU A 113 -17.16 15.02 -8.79
CA LEU A 113 -17.32 16.16 -7.90
C LEU A 113 -17.28 15.83 -6.39
N TYR A 114 -17.50 14.57 -6.00
CA TYR A 114 -17.34 14.14 -4.61
C TYR A 114 -15.88 14.13 -4.12
N ASN A 115 -14.90 14.37 -5.00
CA ASN A 115 -13.53 14.62 -4.61
C ASN A 115 -12.88 15.65 -5.56
N VAL A 116 -12.79 16.89 -5.07
CA VAL A 116 -12.05 17.98 -5.71
C VAL A 116 -10.72 18.12 -4.97
N ILE A 117 -9.61 17.89 -5.68
CA ILE A 117 -8.26 17.91 -5.09
C ILE A 117 -7.63 19.32 -5.06
N GLY A 118 -8.25 20.27 -5.75
CA GLY A 118 -7.77 21.65 -5.81
C GLY A 118 -8.44 22.44 -6.92
N ARG A 119 -7.95 23.67 -7.14
CA ARG A 119 -8.36 24.54 -8.25
C ARG A 119 -7.15 24.94 -9.07
N PHE A 120 -7.30 24.94 -10.39
CA PHE A 120 -6.23 25.30 -11.31
C PHE A 120 -6.82 26.09 -12.49
N LYS A 121 -6.26 27.28 -12.77
CA LYS A 121 -6.73 28.19 -13.82
C LYS A 121 -8.22 28.52 -13.70
N GLY A 122 -8.68 28.74 -12.47
CA GLY A 122 -10.09 29.03 -12.15
C GLY A 122 -11.02 27.83 -12.11
N GLU A 123 -10.62 26.66 -12.62
CA GLU A 123 -11.43 25.45 -12.67
C GLU A 123 -11.22 24.54 -11.45
N SER A 124 -12.26 23.78 -11.06
CA SER A 124 -12.11 22.72 -10.07
C SER A 124 -11.46 21.49 -10.70
N ILE A 125 -10.44 20.95 -10.04
CA ILE A 125 -9.79 19.72 -10.48
C ILE A 125 -10.31 18.57 -9.63
N THR A 126 -11.07 17.67 -10.24
CA THR A 126 -11.54 16.45 -9.58
C THR A 126 -10.44 15.39 -9.58
N ALA A 127 -10.44 14.52 -8.56
CA ALA A 127 -9.60 13.32 -8.53
C ALA A 127 -9.71 12.50 -9.82
N TYR A 128 -10.93 12.36 -10.34
CA TYR A 128 -11.23 11.67 -11.59
C TYR A 128 -10.49 12.27 -12.79
N ARG A 129 -10.53 13.60 -12.95
CA ARG A 129 -9.80 14.31 -14.00
C ARG A 129 -8.29 14.15 -13.83
N ALA A 130 -7.79 14.40 -12.62
CA ALA A 130 -6.35 14.31 -12.33
C ALA A 130 -5.80 12.92 -12.65
N ILE A 131 -6.50 11.84 -12.30
CA ILE A 131 -6.06 10.48 -12.60
C ILE A 131 -6.08 10.20 -14.10
N LYS A 132 -7.10 10.64 -14.84
CA LYS A 132 -7.11 10.45 -16.30
C LYS A 132 -5.97 11.17 -17.01
N GLU A 133 -5.59 12.36 -16.56
CA GLU A 133 -4.52 13.14 -17.18
C GLU A 133 -3.13 12.65 -16.74
N LEU A 134 -2.89 12.54 -15.43
CA LEU A 134 -1.58 12.19 -14.87
C LEU A 134 -1.29 10.70 -14.92
N GLY A 135 -2.32 9.86 -14.76
CA GLY A 135 -2.14 8.40 -14.80
C GLY A 135 -1.68 7.92 -16.17
N GLU A 136 -2.29 8.43 -17.24
CA GLU A 136 -1.89 8.03 -18.60
C GLU A 136 -0.49 8.53 -18.97
N GLY A 137 -0.10 9.71 -18.49
CA GLY A 137 1.20 10.33 -18.77
C GLY A 137 2.39 9.84 -17.92
N ALA A 138 2.17 9.06 -16.87
CA ALA A 138 3.23 8.64 -15.95
C ALA A 138 4.22 7.62 -16.59
N ALA A 139 5.43 7.48 -16.06
CA ALA A 139 6.29 6.36 -16.42
C ALA A 139 5.80 5.06 -15.76
N TYR A 140 5.38 5.15 -14.49
CA TYR A 140 4.78 4.07 -13.71
C TYR A 140 3.67 4.64 -12.84
N VAL A 141 2.61 3.86 -12.64
CA VAL A 141 1.53 4.18 -11.70
C VAL A 141 1.51 3.12 -10.61
N ILE A 142 1.56 3.56 -9.35
CA ILE A 142 1.51 2.72 -8.16
C ILE A 142 0.25 3.08 -7.38
N ALA A 143 -0.69 2.14 -7.29
CA ALA A 143 -1.84 2.26 -6.40
C ALA A 143 -1.43 1.86 -4.99
N VAL A 144 -1.33 2.83 -4.09
CA VAL A 144 -0.90 2.66 -2.70
C VAL A 144 -2.13 2.51 -1.81
N GLY A 145 -2.23 1.34 -1.19
CA GLY A 145 -3.34 0.97 -0.33
C GLY A 145 -4.55 0.38 -1.08
N THR A 146 -5.45 -0.21 -0.30
CA THR A 146 -6.61 -0.95 -0.83
C THR A 146 -7.58 -0.03 -1.58
N CYS A 147 -7.81 1.19 -1.09
CA CYS A 147 -8.69 2.15 -1.76
C CYS A 147 -8.23 2.47 -3.19
N ALA A 148 -6.93 2.71 -3.41
CA ALA A 148 -6.40 2.94 -4.74
C ALA A 148 -6.36 1.66 -5.60
N SER A 149 -6.15 0.50 -4.97
CA SER A 149 -5.98 -0.78 -5.68
C SER A 149 -7.29 -1.31 -6.28
N ASP A 150 -8.41 -1.19 -5.57
CA ASP A 150 -9.71 -1.73 -5.97
C ASP A 150 -10.94 -1.00 -5.40
N GLY A 151 -10.74 0.19 -4.82
CA GLY A 151 -11.80 1.02 -4.27
C GLY A 151 -11.95 0.94 -2.75
N GLY A 152 -11.57 -0.20 -2.13
CA GLY A 152 -11.53 -0.38 -0.67
C GLY A 152 -12.80 0.06 0.07
N ILE A 153 -12.63 0.68 1.25
CA ILE A 153 -13.75 1.16 2.08
C ILE A 153 -14.63 2.18 1.35
N SER A 154 -14.04 3.03 0.51
CA SER A 154 -14.75 4.06 -0.24
C SER A 154 -15.69 3.47 -1.30
N ALA A 155 -15.37 2.28 -1.81
CA ALA A 155 -16.22 1.54 -2.76
C ALA A 155 -17.10 0.47 -2.09
N ALA A 156 -17.07 0.35 -0.76
CA ALA A 156 -17.93 -0.59 -0.04
C ALA A 156 -19.42 -0.28 -0.25
N ARG A 157 -20.27 -1.30 -0.20
CA ARG A 157 -21.72 -1.14 -0.35
C ARG A 157 -22.24 -0.10 0.68
N PRO A 158 -23.05 0.89 0.26
CA PRO A 158 -23.72 1.01 -1.05
C PRO A 158 -22.98 1.80 -2.14
N ASN A 159 -21.74 2.23 -1.92
CA ASN A 159 -20.91 3.00 -2.87
C ASN A 159 -21.62 4.21 -3.53
N PRO A 160 -22.14 5.16 -2.74
CA PRO A 160 -23.00 6.25 -3.25
C PRO A 160 -22.26 7.23 -4.18
N SER A 161 -20.93 7.33 -4.06
CA SER A 161 -20.03 8.16 -4.89
C SER A 161 -19.49 7.42 -6.12
N LYS A 162 -19.82 6.13 -6.30
CA LYS A 162 -19.28 5.28 -7.37
C LYS A 162 -17.74 5.30 -7.39
N CYS A 163 -17.13 5.12 -6.23
CA CYS A 163 -15.69 4.96 -6.10
C CYS A 163 -15.21 3.67 -6.77
N VAL A 164 -14.07 3.75 -7.45
CA VAL A 164 -13.39 2.64 -8.14
C VAL A 164 -11.88 2.67 -7.85
N GLY A 165 -11.17 1.60 -8.21
CA GLY A 165 -9.71 1.56 -8.15
C GLY A 165 -9.08 2.34 -9.31
N VAL A 166 -7.80 2.69 -9.18
CA VAL A 166 -7.07 3.50 -10.18
C VAL A 166 -6.99 2.78 -11.52
N GLN A 167 -6.79 1.46 -11.52
CA GLN A 167 -6.72 0.64 -12.73
C GLN A 167 -8.00 0.73 -13.59
N ASP A 168 -9.16 0.97 -12.99
CA ASP A 168 -10.45 0.99 -13.69
C ASP A 168 -10.61 2.23 -14.59
N LEU A 169 -9.72 3.22 -14.44
CA LEU A 169 -9.76 4.49 -15.16
C LEU A 169 -8.64 4.68 -16.18
N LEU A 170 -7.70 3.74 -16.25
CA LEU A 170 -6.47 3.87 -17.04
C LEU A 170 -6.31 2.72 -18.04
N ASN A 171 -5.82 3.03 -19.24
CA ASN A 171 -5.57 2.06 -20.32
C ASN A 171 -4.14 1.48 -20.26
N ARG A 172 -3.52 1.54 -19.10
CA ARG A 172 -2.17 1.06 -18.83
C ARG A 172 -2.14 0.25 -17.55
N LYS A 173 -1.08 -0.51 -17.34
CA LYS A 173 -0.90 -1.29 -16.11
C LYS A 173 -0.64 -0.37 -14.91
N VAL A 174 -1.29 -0.70 -13.79
CA VAL A 174 -1.08 -0.10 -12.46
C VAL A 174 -0.53 -1.17 -11.52
N ILE A 175 0.61 -0.87 -10.87
CA ILE A 175 1.18 -1.74 -9.84
C ILE A 175 0.37 -1.52 -8.55
N LYS A 176 -0.12 -2.59 -7.94
CA LYS A 176 -1.05 -2.51 -6.81
C LYS A 176 -0.39 -2.94 -5.51
N LEU A 177 -0.48 -2.09 -4.50
CA LEU A 177 0.04 -2.34 -3.15
C LEU A 177 -1.12 -2.30 -2.14
N PRO A 178 -2.05 -3.29 -2.16
CA PRO A 178 -3.18 -3.28 -1.25
C PRO A 178 -2.76 -3.51 0.20
N GLY A 179 -3.51 -2.89 1.09
CA GLY A 179 -3.24 -2.76 2.52
C GLY A 179 -4.03 -1.56 3.03
N CYS A 180 -4.57 -1.64 4.23
CA CYS A 180 -5.32 -0.53 4.83
C CYS A 180 -4.78 -0.25 6.24
N PRO A 181 -3.58 0.35 6.37
CA PRO A 181 -2.77 0.98 5.30
C PRO A 181 -1.80 0.00 4.59
N CYS A 182 -1.16 0.48 3.52
CA CYS A 182 -0.01 -0.16 2.87
C CYS A 182 1.24 -0.01 3.77
N HIS A 183 1.97 -1.11 4.00
CA HIS A 183 3.20 -1.07 4.80
C HIS A 183 4.28 -0.20 4.10
N PRO A 184 5.09 0.59 4.84
CA PRO A 184 6.15 1.43 4.28
C PRO A 184 7.13 0.63 3.40
N ASP A 185 7.67 -0.48 3.90
CA ASP A 185 8.56 -1.37 3.14
C ASP A 185 7.98 -1.84 1.80
N TRP A 186 6.67 -2.10 1.73
CA TRP A 186 6.04 -2.56 0.49
C TRP A 186 6.09 -1.47 -0.57
N PHE A 187 5.80 -0.22 -0.19
CA PHE A 187 5.92 0.92 -1.10
C PHE A 187 7.38 1.22 -1.44
N MET A 188 8.23 1.40 -0.43
CA MET A 188 9.61 1.82 -0.61
C MET A 188 10.43 0.79 -1.38
N GLY A 189 10.29 -0.50 -1.06
CA GLY A 189 10.97 -1.57 -1.79
C GLY A 189 10.48 -1.69 -3.23
N THR A 190 9.18 -1.49 -3.49
CA THR A 190 8.63 -1.48 -4.86
C THR A 190 9.17 -0.31 -5.66
N LEU A 191 9.18 0.89 -5.08
CA LEU A 191 9.71 2.09 -5.71
C LEU A 191 11.20 1.95 -6.02
N ALA A 192 12.00 1.46 -5.06
CA ALA A 192 13.42 1.21 -5.27
C ALA A 192 13.68 0.18 -6.37
N TYR A 193 12.89 -0.89 -6.43
CA TYR A 193 12.97 -1.87 -7.51
C TYR A 193 12.70 -1.22 -8.88
N ILE A 194 11.66 -0.38 -8.98
CA ILE A 194 11.33 0.36 -10.20
C ILE A 194 12.49 1.24 -10.67
N LEU A 195 13.13 1.95 -9.75
CA LEU A 195 14.27 2.82 -10.07
C LEU A 195 15.48 2.04 -10.59
N LEU A 196 15.72 0.84 -10.04
CA LEU A 196 16.88 0.02 -10.38
C LEU A 196 16.67 -0.86 -11.63
N PHE A 197 15.48 -1.45 -11.76
CA PHE A 197 15.24 -2.57 -12.67
C PHE A 197 13.96 -2.43 -13.52
N GLY A 198 13.13 -1.43 -13.26
CA GLY A 198 11.81 -1.28 -13.89
C GLY A 198 10.72 -2.12 -13.20
N GLU A 199 9.72 -2.58 -13.95
CA GLU A 199 8.57 -3.29 -13.36
C GLU A 199 9.00 -4.58 -12.63
N PRO A 200 8.64 -4.76 -11.34
CA PRO A 200 8.90 -6.00 -10.62
C PRO A 200 8.03 -7.14 -11.13
N ALA A 201 8.39 -8.39 -10.83
CA ALA A 201 7.50 -9.52 -11.07
C ALA A 201 6.21 -9.37 -10.25
N LEU A 202 5.06 -9.42 -10.92
CA LEU A 202 3.74 -9.25 -10.33
C LEU A 202 2.93 -10.55 -10.34
N ASP A 203 2.00 -10.69 -9.41
CA ASP A 203 0.95 -11.71 -9.50
C ASP A 203 -0.15 -11.32 -10.49
N GLU A 204 -1.14 -12.20 -10.68
CA GLU A 204 -2.29 -12.00 -11.57
C GLU A 204 -3.15 -10.78 -11.21
N ARG A 205 -2.97 -10.21 -10.02
CA ARG A 205 -3.67 -9.00 -9.55
C ARG A 205 -2.75 -7.77 -9.54
N ALA A 206 -1.64 -7.82 -10.25
CA ALA A 206 -0.66 -6.76 -10.39
C ALA A 206 0.04 -6.37 -9.07
N ARG A 207 0.17 -7.30 -8.13
CA ARG A 207 0.88 -7.07 -6.85
C ARG A 207 2.31 -7.62 -6.91
N PRO A 208 3.33 -6.92 -6.39
CA PRO A 208 4.71 -7.41 -6.38
C PRO A 208 4.87 -8.74 -5.62
N LEU A 209 5.38 -9.77 -6.29
CA LEU A 209 5.56 -11.10 -5.71
C LEU A 209 6.47 -11.09 -4.48
N MET A 210 7.43 -10.16 -4.41
CA MET A 210 8.36 -10.04 -3.28
C MET A 210 7.66 -9.74 -1.94
N PHE A 211 6.44 -9.18 -1.96
CA PHE A 211 5.67 -8.88 -0.73
C PHE A 211 4.34 -9.66 -0.65
N TYR A 212 3.71 -9.96 -1.79
CA TYR A 212 2.34 -10.52 -1.85
C TYR A 212 2.29 -12.00 -2.26
N SER A 213 3.41 -12.73 -2.17
CA SER A 213 3.47 -14.16 -2.56
C SER A 213 3.02 -15.14 -1.47
N THR A 214 3.09 -14.76 -0.19
CA THR A 214 2.91 -15.68 0.95
C THR A 214 1.60 -15.42 1.68
N LEU A 215 0.84 -16.47 2.03
CA LEU A 215 -0.33 -16.33 2.88
C LEU A 215 0.11 -16.07 4.32
N ILE A 216 -0.64 -15.21 5.03
CA ILE A 216 -0.44 -14.99 6.46
C ILE A 216 -0.49 -16.32 7.22
N HIS A 217 -1.41 -17.21 6.85
CA HIS A 217 -1.60 -18.49 7.54
C HIS A 217 -0.40 -19.43 7.44
N ASP A 218 0.24 -19.50 6.26
CA ASP A 218 1.41 -20.36 6.02
C ASP A 218 2.62 -19.98 6.90
N CYS A 219 2.67 -18.74 7.37
CA CYS A 219 3.72 -18.23 8.26
C CYS A 219 3.20 -17.86 9.66
N CYS A 220 1.96 -18.24 9.99
CA CYS A 220 1.37 -17.89 11.27
C CYS A 220 1.96 -18.74 12.40
N PRO A 221 2.49 -18.13 13.49
CA PRO A 221 3.00 -18.90 14.63
C PRO A 221 1.91 -19.70 15.35
N ARG A 222 0.62 -19.39 15.11
CA ARG A 222 -0.54 -20.13 15.64
C ARG A 222 -1.00 -21.27 14.73
N HIS A 223 -0.30 -21.56 13.63
CA HIS A 223 -0.61 -22.69 12.75
C HIS A 223 -0.69 -24.03 13.50
N PRO A 224 0.18 -24.37 14.48
CA PRO A 224 0.04 -25.61 15.24
C PRO A 224 -1.29 -25.73 16.00
N PHE A 225 -1.85 -24.62 16.52
CA PHE A 225 -3.16 -24.63 17.16
C PHE A 225 -4.29 -24.92 16.17
N PHE A 226 -4.17 -24.40 14.94
CA PHE A 226 -5.12 -24.70 13.86
C PHE A 226 -5.14 -26.21 13.55
N GLU A 227 -3.97 -26.81 13.34
CA GLU A 227 -3.82 -28.24 13.03
C GLU A 227 -4.38 -29.15 14.14
N GLN A 228 -4.29 -28.71 15.40
CA GLN A 228 -4.80 -29.45 16.56
C GLN A 228 -6.29 -29.20 16.83
N GLY A 229 -6.95 -28.32 16.06
CA GLY A 229 -8.34 -27.92 16.32
C GLY A 229 -8.53 -27.08 17.59
N VAL A 230 -7.48 -26.44 18.09
CA VAL A 230 -7.50 -25.59 19.28
C VAL A 230 -7.75 -24.14 18.86
N PHE A 231 -8.98 -23.69 19.03
CA PHE A 231 -9.40 -22.36 18.60
C PHE A 231 -9.62 -21.41 19.77
N ALA A 232 -9.38 -20.12 19.53
CA ALA A 232 -9.73 -19.05 20.46
C ALA A 232 -11.25 -18.95 20.59
N GLU A 233 -11.73 -18.77 21.81
CA GLU A 233 -13.17 -18.61 22.11
C GLU A 233 -13.55 -17.14 22.20
N LYS A 234 -12.59 -16.28 22.57
CA LYS A 234 -12.77 -14.83 22.64
C LYS A 234 -11.53 -14.08 22.14
N LEU A 235 -11.73 -12.81 21.82
CA LEU A 235 -10.61 -11.90 21.51
C LEU A 235 -9.67 -11.80 22.71
N GLY A 236 -8.36 -11.75 22.45
CA GLY A 236 -7.34 -11.78 23.49
C GLY A 236 -6.77 -13.18 23.76
N ASP A 237 -7.44 -14.26 23.38
CA ASP A 237 -6.89 -15.61 23.54
C ASP A 237 -5.66 -15.82 22.62
N GLU A 238 -4.67 -16.57 23.11
CA GLU A 238 -3.38 -16.79 22.42
C GLU A 238 -3.43 -17.92 21.36
N THR A 239 -4.55 -18.63 21.24
CA THR A 239 -4.74 -19.78 20.32
C THR A 239 -5.29 -19.34 18.95
N CYS A 240 -5.59 -20.28 18.04
CA CYS A 240 -5.94 -19.95 16.66
C CYS A 240 -7.30 -19.22 16.56
N MET A 241 -7.31 -18.01 16.01
CA MET A 241 -8.51 -17.18 15.83
C MET A 241 -9.29 -17.46 14.54
N PHE A 242 -9.09 -18.61 13.90
CA PHE A 242 -9.79 -18.95 12.65
C PHE A 242 -11.32 -18.92 12.83
N LYS A 243 -11.83 -19.59 13.88
CA LYS A 243 -13.26 -19.59 14.21
C LYS A 243 -13.80 -18.21 14.59
N LEU A 244 -12.95 -17.31 15.09
CA LEU A 244 -13.32 -15.93 15.38
C LEU A 244 -13.39 -15.02 14.14
N GLY A 245 -13.04 -15.51 12.94
CA GLY A 245 -13.14 -14.75 11.70
C GLY A 245 -11.80 -14.34 11.07
N CYS A 246 -10.67 -14.85 11.58
CA CYS A 246 -9.34 -14.53 11.03
C CYS A 246 -9.23 -14.86 9.53
N ARG A 247 -8.97 -13.84 8.72
CA ARG A 247 -8.77 -13.90 7.26
C ARG A 247 -7.33 -14.19 6.85
N GLY A 248 -6.48 -14.61 7.79
CA GLY A 248 -5.11 -15.03 7.51
C GLY A 248 -4.99 -16.10 6.40
N PRO A 249 -5.87 -17.12 6.33
CA PRO A 249 -5.82 -18.17 5.31
C PRO A 249 -6.08 -17.71 3.87
N VAL A 250 -6.63 -16.51 3.68
CA VAL A 250 -6.91 -15.98 2.33
C VAL A 250 -6.08 -14.75 2.01
N THR A 251 -5.36 -14.17 2.98
CA THR A 251 -4.65 -12.89 2.83
C THR A 251 -3.18 -13.11 2.54
N ARG A 252 -2.73 -12.66 1.36
CA ARG A 252 -1.32 -12.78 0.94
C ARG A 252 -0.52 -11.52 1.22
N VAL A 253 0.17 -11.48 2.36
CA VAL A 253 1.15 -10.45 2.77
C VAL A 253 2.10 -11.05 3.80
N ASP A 254 3.25 -10.42 4.00
CA ASP A 254 4.32 -10.89 4.90
C ASP A 254 4.25 -10.32 6.34
N CYS A 255 3.08 -9.84 6.79
CA CYS A 255 2.88 -9.31 8.14
C CYS A 255 3.40 -10.21 9.29
N PRO A 256 3.27 -11.56 9.26
CA PRO A 256 3.81 -12.41 10.33
C PRO A 256 5.34 -12.37 10.44
N ILE A 257 6.00 -12.05 9.34
CA ILE A 257 7.46 -11.96 9.24
C ILE A 257 7.90 -10.53 9.56
N ARG A 258 7.44 -9.57 8.75
CA ARG A 258 7.91 -8.18 8.81
C ARG A 258 7.37 -7.40 10.00
N LYS A 259 6.15 -7.75 10.46
CA LYS A 259 5.39 -7.04 11.48
C LYS A 259 5.14 -5.57 11.07
N TRP A 260 4.82 -4.70 12.02
CA TRP A 260 4.47 -3.29 11.85
C TRP A 260 5.18 -2.44 12.91
N ASN A 261 5.38 -1.16 12.59
CA ASN A 261 5.96 -0.13 13.47
C ASN A 261 7.29 -0.58 14.07
N ASP A 262 8.34 -0.56 13.25
CA ASP A 262 9.68 -1.07 13.60
C ASP A 262 9.67 -2.54 14.07
N ARG A 263 8.90 -3.36 13.34
CA ARG A 263 8.78 -4.80 13.56
C ARG A 263 8.31 -5.17 14.98
N VAL A 264 7.65 -4.25 15.70
CA VAL A 264 7.23 -4.44 17.09
C VAL A 264 6.08 -5.44 17.17
N ASN A 265 4.99 -5.22 16.43
CA ASN A 265 3.80 -6.06 16.54
C ASN A 265 3.04 -6.17 15.21
N TRP A 266 1.96 -6.95 15.19
CA TRP A 266 1.07 -7.16 14.06
C TRP A 266 -0.27 -7.72 14.59
N PRO A 267 -1.37 -7.70 13.82
CA PRO A 267 -2.70 -7.99 14.36
C PRO A 267 -2.82 -9.30 15.14
N ILE A 268 -2.34 -10.42 14.57
CA ILE A 268 -2.42 -11.73 15.24
C ILE A 268 -1.39 -11.85 16.36
N GLY A 269 -0.28 -11.12 16.30
CA GLY A 269 0.67 -11.02 17.42
C GLY A 269 0.02 -10.38 18.64
N ASP A 270 -0.90 -9.45 18.41
CA ASP A 270 -1.68 -8.73 19.44
C ASP A 270 -3.01 -9.40 19.79
N ASN A 271 -3.15 -10.70 19.55
CA ASN A 271 -4.37 -11.47 19.84
C ASN A 271 -5.64 -10.90 19.15
N SER A 272 -5.49 -10.29 17.97
CA SER A 272 -6.59 -9.78 17.14
C SER A 272 -6.62 -10.49 15.77
N PRO A 273 -7.79 -10.91 15.27
CA PRO A 273 -7.86 -11.62 13.99
C PRO A 273 -7.44 -10.72 12.83
N CYS A 274 -6.75 -11.30 11.85
CA CYS A 274 -6.52 -10.61 10.58
C CYS A 274 -7.87 -10.34 9.89
N ILE A 275 -8.12 -9.09 9.51
CA ILE A 275 -9.35 -8.70 8.81
C ILE A 275 -9.24 -8.76 7.28
N GLY A 276 -8.07 -9.16 6.77
CA GLY A 276 -7.81 -9.28 5.32
C GLY A 276 -7.77 -7.94 4.59
N CYS A 277 -7.19 -6.91 5.21
CA CYS A 277 -7.15 -5.55 4.66
C CYS A 277 -6.46 -5.45 3.29
N ALA A 278 -5.53 -6.35 2.97
CA ALA A 278 -4.82 -6.42 1.70
C ALA A 278 -5.52 -7.31 0.64
N MET A 279 -6.75 -7.73 0.89
CA MET A 279 -7.53 -8.54 -0.06
C MET A 279 -8.45 -7.70 -0.91
N PHE A 280 -8.56 -8.09 -2.19
CA PHE A 280 -9.52 -7.46 -3.09
C PHE A 280 -10.96 -7.77 -2.67
N GLY A 281 -11.80 -6.76 -2.67
CA GLY A 281 -13.16 -6.77 -2.12
C GLY A 281 -13.21 -6.55 -0.61
N PHE A 282 -12.10 -6.20 0.04
CA PHE A 282 -12.15 -5.64 1.39
C PHE A 282 -12.87 -4.27 1.35
N PRO A 283 -13.79 -3.99 2.27
CA PRO A 283 -14.12 -4.80 3.45
C PRO A 283 -15.22 -5.83 3.23
N ASP A 284 -16.09 -5.67 2.22
CA ASP A 284 -17.35 -6.41 2.14
C ASP A 284 -17.20 -7.93 2.04
N LYS A 285 -16.24 -8.42 1.26
CA LYS A 285 -15.94 -9.86 1.13
C LYS A 285 -15.26 -10.45 2.36
N MET A 286 -14.79 -9.60 3.28
CA MET A 286 -14.07 -10.02 4.49
C MET A 286 -14.95 -9.96 5.75
N LYS A 287 -16.13 -9.34 5.66
CA LYS A 287 -17.12 -9.30 6.75
C LYS A 287 -17.86 -10.65 6.88
N PRO A 288 -18.39 -10.98 8.07
CA PRO A 288 -18.09 -10.32 9.34
C PRO A 288 -16.61 -10.51 9.73
N PHE A 289 -16.02 -9.48 10.33
CA PHE A 289 -14.60 -9.53 10.75
C PHE A 289 -14.40 -10.34 12.03
N ILE A 290 -15.40 -10.31 12.90
CA ILE A 290 -15.45 -11.07 14.14
C ILE A 290 -16.74 -11.86 14.15
N SER A 291 -16.67 -13.14 14.49
CA SER A 291 -17.81 -14.03 14.67
C SER A 291 -17.65 -14.82 15.95
N TYR A 292 -18.70 -14.86 16.78
CA TYR A 292 -18.79 -15.74 17.95
C TYR A 292 -19.73 -16.93 17.71
N ASN A 293 -20.35 -17.01 16.53
CA ASN A 293 -21.41 -17.99 16.22
C ASN A 293 -20.90 -19.19 15.41
N THR A 294 -19.62 -19.55 15.55
CA THR A 294 -18.99 -20.66 14.82
C THR A 294 -19.02 -21.92 15.67
N THR A 295 -20.14 -22.64 15.60
CA THR A 295 -20.21 -24.05 16.02
C THR A 295 -19.29 -24.89 15.14
#